data_AF-A0A436ZZ35-F1
#
_entry.id   AF-A0A436ZZ35-F1
#
_cell.length_a   1.000
_cell.length_b   1.000
_cell.length_c   1.000
_cell.angle_alpha   90.00
_cell.angle_beta   90.00
_cell.angle_gamma   90.00
#
_symmetry.space_group_name_H-M   'P 1'
#
loop_
_entity.id
_entity.type
_entity.pdbx_description
1 polymer ?
#
loop_
_entity_poly.entity_id
_entity_poly.type
_entity_poly.pdbx_seq_one_letter_code
_entity_poly.pdbx_strand_id
1 'polypeptide(L)'
;MIITVHSSDPPQPLTRIREARKGRRSVDIPKGNKWQNSRKNSDPDRINRLWRDVPKAHDKFPVGASAGPSSKPPSQLDTDAMDRMAEAILGDIMNPGQQKGADINAPGERAPTYCYPIVKDYDCTVIISPNSEVIHFQVSAHTLSCSSVILKGLLRKITETSGSDDERRKDKVPSVRLELEGDPILFDMIFRVIHGNAREIPLKNVTFEQFTQIAFLCQRYEWHAALQPWTQYWLEKYEKHALEPGFENWLCETLAIIDFLSSIEIKRQKGQPPCLPSQGDLMAR
;
A
#
# COMPACT_ATOMS: atom_id res chain seq x y z
N MET A 1 42.45 38.08 18.82
CA MET A 1 42.86 37.29 17.64
C MET A 1 41.93 37.71 16.51
N ILE A 2 42.42 38.53 15.58
CA ILE A 2 41.63 39.19 14.52
C ILE A 2 42.06 38.52 13.22
N ILE A 3 41.12 37.93 12.47
CA ILE A 3 41.38 37.33 11.17
C ILE A 3 40.79 38.25 10.11
N THR A 4 41.68 38.94 9.40
CA THR A 4 41.36 39.73 8.21
C THR A 4 41.47 38.80 7.00
N VAL A 5 40.38 38.67 6.23
CA VAL A 5 40.37 37.91 4.97
C VAL A 5 40.33 38.92 3.83
N HIS A 6 41.44 39.03 3.11
CA HIS A 6 41.49 39.68 1.80
C HIS A 6 41.79 38.61 0.76
N SER A 7 40.88 38.41 -0.19
CA SER A 7 41.23 37.87 -1.50
C SER A 7 40.34 38.55 -2.54
N SER A 8 41.02 39.27 -3.42
CA SER A 8 40.48 40.10 -4.48
C SER A 8 40.85 39.42 -5.79
N ASP A 9 39.89 38.83 -6.50
CA ASP A 9 40.09 38.38 -7.87
C ASP A 9 39.15 39.14 -8.82
N PRO A 10 39.67 39.73 -9.92
CA PRO A 10 38.87 40.46 -10.89
C PRO A 10 38.16 39.51 -11.88
N PRO A 11 37.01 39.93 -12.45
CA PRO A 11 36.23 39.10 -13.37
C PRO A 11 36.90 39.03 -14.75
N GLN A 12 37.05 37.81 -15.28
CA GLN A 12 37.51 37.58 -16.65
C GLN A 12 36.37 37.69 -17.69
N PRO A 13 36.67 38.10 -18.93
CA PRO A 13 35.68 38.40 -19.96
C PRO A 13 35.12 37.15 -20.66
N LEU A 14 33.81 37.18 -20.91
CA LEU A 14 33.08 36.18 -21.69
C LEU A 14 33.46 36.23 -23.18
N THR A 15 34.33 35.31 -23.62
CA THR A 15 34.53 35.04 -25.04
C THR A 15 33.49 34.05 -25.56
N ARG A 16 32.65 34.54 -26.47
CA ARG A 16 31.86 33.81 -27.46
C ARG A 16 32.54 32.53 -27.96
N ILE A 17 31.85 31.39 -27.87
CA ILE A 17 32.11 30.23 -28.73
C ILE A 17 30.86 29.95 -29.54
N ARG A 18 30.97 30.25 -30.85
CA ARG A 18 30.11 29.78 -31.93
C ARG A 18 30.55 28.37 -32.34
N GLU A 19 29.54 27.58 -32.70
CA GLU A 19 29.56 26.51 -33.72
C GLU A 19 30.55 25.33 -33.60
N ALA A 20 29.99 24.14 -33.32
CA ALA A 20 30.27 22.91 -34.09
C ALA A 20 29.22 21.83 -33.77
N ARG A 21 28.10 21.79 -34.51
CA ARG A 21 27.24 20.60 -34.59
C ARG A 21 27.46 19.96 -35.95
N LYS A 22 28.31 18.93 -35.99
CA LYS A 22 28.42 18.02 -37.14
C LYS A 22 28.55 16.58 -36.64
N GLY A 23 27.62 15.73 -37.09
CA GLY A 23 27.79 14.28 -37.13
C GLY A 23 27.30 13.49 -35.91
N ARG A 24 25.99 13.24 -35.79
CA ARG A 24 25.51 11.97 -35.23
C ARG A 24 24.90 11.16 -36.34
N ARG A 25 25.51 10.01 -36.62
CA ARG A 25 25.00 8.99 -37.53
C ARG A 25 23.68 8.47 -36.96
N SER A 26 22.65 8.46 -37.78
CA SER A 26 21.40 7.74 -37.52
C SER A 26 21.75 6.26 -37.39
N VAL A 27 21.52 5.68 -36.23
CA VAL A 27 21.47 4.22 -36.07
C VAL A 27 20.00 3.86 -36.24
N ASP A 28 19.67 3.19 -37.33
CA ASP A 28 18.34 2.67 -37.59
C ASP A 28 17.99 1.63 -36.52
N ILE A 29 17.09 2.00 -35.61
CA ILE A 29 16.47 1.09 -34.65
C ILE A 29 15.34 0.37 -35.40
N PRO A 30 15.37 -0.96 -35.55
CA PRO A 30 14.29 -1.68 -36.22
C PRO A 30 12.97 -1.49 -35.47
N LYS A 31 11.97 -0.96 -36.20
CA LYS A 31 10.58 -0.84 -35.76
C LYS A 31 9.98 -2.24 -35.61
N GLY A 32 10.06 -2.82 -34.41
CA GLY A 32 9.63 -4.20 -34.21
C GLY A 32 9.29 -4.62 -32.78
N ASN A 33 8.92 -3.71 -31.87
CA ASN A 33 8.58 -4.10 -30.50
C ASN A 33 7.06 -4.06 -30.26
N LYS A 34 6.37 -5.15 -30.65
CA LYS A 34 4.94 -5.42 -30.34
C LYS A 34 4.64 -5.61 -28.85
N TRP A 35 5.65 -5.56 -27.97
CA TRP A 35 5.51 -5.87 -26.55
C TRP A 35 5.00 -4.73 -25.66
N GLN A 36 5.00 -3.48 -26.12
CA GLN A 36 4.58 -2.34 -25.28
C GLN A 36 3.06 -2.07 -25.25
N ASN A 37 2.26 -2.70 -26.12
CA ASN A 37 0.80 -2.49 -26.14
C ASN A 37 0.03 -3.43 -25.21
N SER A 38 0.65 -4.48 -24.66
CA SER A 38 -0.06 -5.45 -23.81
C SER A 38 -0.31 -4.95 -22.38
N ARG A 39 0.51 -4.00 -21.88
CA ARG A 39 0.34 -3.42 -20.54
C ARG A 39 -0.63 -2.24 -20.46
N LYS A 40 -1.12 -1.72 -21.58
CA LYS A 40 -2.04 -0.58 -21.60
C LYS A 40 -3.53 -0.96 -21.55
N ASN A 41 -3.84 -2.26 -21.56
CA ASN A 41 -5.21 -2.79 -21.60
C ASN A 41 -5.61 -3.60 -20.36
N SER A 42 -4.85 -3.54 -19.27
CA SER A 42 -5.35 -3.98 -17.97
C SER A 42 -6.33 -2.94 -17.45
N ASP A 43 -7.58 -3.03 -17.93
CA ASP A 43 -8.72 -2.27 -17.43
C ASP A 43 -8.93 -2.62 -15.95
N PRO A 44 -8.63 -1.72 -14.99
CA PRO A 44 -8.85 -1.99 -13.57
C PRO A 44 -10.33 -2.25 -13.25
N ASP A 45 -11.25 -1.72 -14.05
CA ASP A 45 -12.69 -1.93 -13.87
C ASP A 45 -13.14 -3.31 -14.35
N ARG A 46 -12.37 -3.99 -15.20
CA ARG A 46 -12.68 -5.37 -15.62
C ARG A 46 -12.44 -6.36 -14.49
N ILE A 47 -11.38 -6.16 -13.71
CA ILE A 47 -11.09 -6.98 -12.53
C ILE A 47 -12.11 -6.67 -11.42
N ASN A 48 -12.40 -5.40 -11.14
CA ASN A 48 -13.43 -5.02 -10.16
C ASN A 48 -14.85 -5.51 -10.53
N ARG A 49 -15.15 -5.70 -11.82
CA ARG A 49 -16.40 -6.32 -12.29
C ARG A 49 -16.39 -7.84 -12.11
N LEU A 50 -15.30 -8.49 -12.49
CA LEU A 50 -15.15 -9.96 -12.37
C LEU A 50 -15.34 -10.45 -10.93
N TRP A 51 -14.97 -9.64 -9.93
CA TRP A 51 -15.07 -9.99 -8.51
C TRP A 51 -16.37 -9.53 -7.82
N ARG A 52 -17.05 -8.50 -8.32
CA ARG A 52 -18.40 -8.14 -7.82
C ARG A 52 -19.42 -9.24 -8.09
N ASP A 53 -19.19 -10.03 -9.14
CA ASP A 53 -20.08 -11.08 -9.60
C ASP A 53 -19.71 -12.48 -9.07
N VAL A 54 -18.69 -12.60 -8.20
CA VAL A 54 -18.38 -13.89 -7.54
C VAL A 54 -19.45 -14.16 -6.49
N PRO A 55 -20.23 -15.26 -6.61
CA PRO A 55 -21.23 -15.61 -5.63
C PRO A 55 -20.56 -15.83 -4.27
N LYS A 56 -21.05 -15.16 -3.22
CA LYS A 56 -20.69 -15.47 -1.84
C LYS A 56 -21.17 -16.91 -1.57
N ALA A 57 -20.26 -17.87 -1.66
CA ALA A 57 -20.55 -19.28 -1.40
C ALA A 57 -20.68 -19.54 0.11
N HIS A 58 -21.65 -18.90 0.74
CA HIS A 58 -22.14 -19.26 2.06
C HIS A 58 -23.66 -19.26 2.02
N ASP A 59 -24.24 -20.28 1.38
CA ASP A 59 -25.58 -20.73 1.75
C ASP A 59 -25.84 -22.16 1.26
N LYS A 60 -25.92 -23.06 2.25
CA LYS A 60 -26.70 -24.31 2.28
C LYS A 60 -26.40 -25.37 1.20
N PHE A 61 -25.48 -26.27 1.54
CA PHE A 61 -25.53 -27.64 1.00
C PHE A 61 -26.46 -28.51 1.85
N PRO A 62 -27.35 -29.32 1.25
CA PRO A 62 -28.15 -30.27 1.98
C PRO A 62 -27.27 -31.44 2.46
N VAL A 63 -27.35 -31.72 3.75
CA VAL A 63 -26.70 -32.87 4.41
C VAL A 63 -27.37 -34.16 3.91
N GLY A 64 -26.73 -34.85 2.97
CA GLY A 64 -27.09 -36.20 2.55
C GLY A 64 -26.33 -37.24 3.38
N ALA A 65 -27.08 -38.05 4.13
CA ALA A 65 -26.55 -39.12 4.97
C ALA A 65 -25.88 -40.24 4.14
N SER A 66 -24.65 -40.58 4.51
CA SER A 66 -23.95 -41.79 4.07
C SER A 66 -23.18 -42.35 5.26
N ALA A 67 -23.49 -43.59 5.63
CA ALA A 67 -22.98 -44.26 6.81
C ALA A 67 -21.72 -45.08 6.50
N GLY A 68 -20.67 -44.89 7.31
CA GLY A 68 -19.60 -45.86 7.59
C GLY A 68 -18.17 -45.42 7.21
N PRO A 69 -17.11 -45.99 7.82
CA PRO A 69 -16.95 -46.31 9.23
C PRO A 69 -15.79 -45.51 9.88
N SER A 70 -16.02 -45.20 11.16
CA SER A 70 -15.09 -44.82 12.23
C SER A 70 -13.59 -44.87 11.91
N SER A 71 -12.99 -43.69 11.74
CA SER A 71 -11.58 -43.44 12.06
C SER A 71 -11.51 -42.32 13.11
N LYS A 72 -10.72 -42.56 14.15
CA LYS A 72 -10.53 -41.66 15.30
C LYS A 72 -10.07 -40.27 14.83
N PRO A 73 -10.67 -39.16 15.32
CA PRO A 73 -10.15 -37.83 15.03
C PRO A 73 -8.87 -37.57 15.84
N PRO A 74 -7.83 -36.95 15.25
CA PRO A 74 -6.74 -36.38 15.99
C PRO A 74 -7.23 -35.13 16.75
N SER A 75 -6.80 -35.04 18.00
CA SER A 75 -6.88 -33.92 18.95
C SER A 75 -7.31 -32.56 18.37
N GLN A 76 -8.44 -32.07 18.89
CA GLN A 76 -8.89 -30.68 18.78
C GLN A 76 -7.73 -29.72 19.10
N LEU A 77 -7.30 -28.96 18.10
CA LEU A 77 -6.63 -27.68 18.36
C LEU A 77 -7.69 -26.71 18.91
N ASP A 78 -7.38 -26.07 20.02
CA ASP A 78 -8.19 -25.05 20.71
C ASP A 78 -8.57 -23.87 19.78
N THR A 79 -9.65 -24.02 19.02
CA THR A 79 -10.31 -22.90 18.32
C THR A 79 -10.85 -21.87 19.30
N ASP A 80 -11.25 -22.29 20.51
CA ASP A 80 -11.77 -21.43 21.58
C ASP A 80 -10.72 -20.49 22.19
N ALA A 81 -9.42 -20.76 22.00
CA ALA A 81 -8.35 -19.88 22.41
C ALA A 81 -8.09 -18.76 21.38
N MET A 82 -8.41 -19.01 20.10
CA MET A 82 -8.20 -18.04 19.02
C MET A 82 -9.35 -17.02 18.95
N ASP A 83 -10.59 -17.44 19.18
CA ASP A 83 -11.75 -16.52 19.27
C ASP A 83 -11.62 -15.53 20.44
N ARG A 84 -11.04 -15.97 21.57
CA ARG A 84 -10.76 -15.08 22.71
C ARG A 84 -9.65 -14.05 22.44
N MET A 85 -8.72 -14.33 21.52
CA MET A 85 -7.67 -13.37 21.14
C MET A 85 -8.19 -12.32 20.15
N ALA A 86 -9.11 -12.70 19.25
CA ALA A 86 -9.78 -11.76 18.35
C ALA A 86 -10.64 -10.75 19.14
N GLU A 87 -11.35 -11.21 20.18
CA GLU A 87 -12.06 -10.33 21.12
C GLU A 87 -11.12 -9.42 21.93
N ALA A 88 -9.93 -9.88 22.32
CA ALA A 88 -8.98 -9.06 23.07
C ALA A 88 -8.37 -7.91 22.24
N ILE A 89 -8.13 -8.13 20.95
CA ILE A 89 -7.67 -7.08 20.03
C ILE A 89 -8.79 -6.05 19.79
N LEU A 90 -10.06 -6.50 19.66
CA LEU A 90 -11.21 -5.59 19.60
C LEU A 90 -11.42 -4.85 20.94
N GLY A 91 -11.20 -5.51 22.08
CA GLY A 91 -11.38 -4.96 23.42
C GLY A 91 -10.45 -3.79 23.75
N ASP A 92 -9.18 -3.88 23.35
CA ASP A 92 -8.22 -2.76 23.52
C ASP A 92 -8.38 -1.67 22.44
N ILE A 93 -8.95 -2.00 21.28
CA ILE A 93 -9.31 -1.02 20.24
C ILE A 93 -10.57 -0.21 20.62
N MET A 94 -11.45 -0.74 21.48
CA MET A 94 -12.74 -0.13 21.83
C MET A 94 -12.76 0.76 23.09
N ASN A 95 -11.61 1.13 23.68
CA ASN A 95 -11.61 2.04 24.84
C ASN A 95 -10.60 3.19 24.79
N PRO A 96 -10.80 4.20 23.91
CA PRO A 96 -10.19 5.51 24.10
C PRO A 96 -11.01 6.31 25.12
N GLY A 97 -10.36 6.70 26.22
CA GLY A 97 -10.97 7.42 27.33
C GLY A 97 -11.86 8.61 26.92
N GLN A 98 -13.13 8.55 27.33
CA GLN A 98 -14.12 9.61 27.17
C GLN A 98 -13.70 10.91 27.87
N GLN A 99 -13.40 11.96 27.11
CA GLN A 99 -13.54 13.34 27.61
C GLN A 99 -14.97 13.83 27.29
N LYS A 100 -15.80 13.83 28.32
CA LYS A 100 -17.22 14.22 28.28
C LYS A 100 -17.37 15.72 28.54
N GLY A 101 -17.43 16.52 27.48
CA GLY A 101 -17.92 17.90 27.50
C GLY A 101 -19.34 17.93 26.95
N ALA A 102 -20.32 18.26 27.80
CA ALA A 102 -21.73 18.32 27.43
C ALA A 102 -22.09 19.74 26.95
N ASP A 103 -22.53 19.86 25.71
CA ASP A 103 -23.36 20.97 25.25
C ASP A 103 -24.39 20.47 24.23
N ILE A 104 -25.63 20.90 24.45
CA ILE A 104 -26.87 20.40 23.86
C ILE A 104 -27.32 21.34 22.74
N ASN A 105 -27.20 20.88 21.49
CA ASN A 105 -27.93 21.39 20.33
C ASN A 105 -28.01 20.24 19.32
N ALA A 106 -29.21 19.72 19.07
CA ALA A 106 -29.46 18.50 18.30
C ALA A 106 -28.80 18.55 16.91
N PRO A 107 -27.67 17.84 16.69
CA PRO A 107 -27.01 17.76 15.40
C PRO A 107 -27.52 16.51 14.69
N GLY A 108 -27.74 16.58 13.38
CA GLY A 108 -27.92 15.38 12.56
C GLY A 108 -26.84 14.36 12.94
N GLU A 109 -27.27 13.16 13.32
CA GLU A 109 -26.48 12.10 13.94
C GLU A 109 -25.27 11.79 13.03
N ARG A 110 -24.13 12.43 13.31
CA ARG A 110 -22.91 12.23 12.53
C ARG A 110 -22.38 10.86 12.91
N ALA A 111 -22.16 10.03 11.90
CA ALA A 111 -21.55 8.72 12.08
C ALA A 111 -20.29 8.82 12.96
N PRO A 112 -20.07 7.86 13.87
CA PRO A 112 -18.89 7.87 14.71
C PRO A 112 -17.63 7.93 13.83
N THR A 113 -16.73 8.84 14.18
CA THR A 113 -15.45 9.03 13.49
C THR A 113 -14.35 8.54 14.40
N TYR A 114 -13.58 7.54 13.94
CA TYR A 114 -12.45 6.98 14.68
C TYR A 114 -11.14 7.45 14.07
N CYS A 115 -10.18 7.87 14.90
CA CYS A 115 -8.86 8.34 14.46
C CYS A 115 -7.76 7.44 15.02
N TYR A 116 -6.97 6.85 14.14
CA TYR A 116 -5.90 5.91 14.47
C TYR A 116 -4.54 6.47 14.01
N PRO A 117 -3.70 6.97 14.93
CA PRO A 117 -2.37 7.43 14.60
C PRO A 117 -1.41 6.27 14.37
N ILE A 118 -0.95 6.10 13.12
CA ILE A 118 0.10 5.12 12.78
C ILE A 118 1.49 5.70 13.05
N VAL A 119 1.65 7.02 12.87
CA VAL A 119 2.88 7.76 13.12
C VAL A 119 2.58 9.05 13.90
N LYS A 120 3.55 9.54 14.68
CA LYS A 120 3.41 10.77 15.48
C LYS A 120 3.36 12.02 14.62
N ASP A 121 4.26 12.12 13.64
CA ASP A 121 4.43 13.28 12.76
C ASP A 121 3.72 13.04 11.42
N TYR A 122 2.40 12.85 11.48
CA TYR A 122 1.59 12.60 10.28
C TYR A 122 1.36 13.89 9.49
N ASP A 123 1.39 13.77 8.16
CA ASP A 123 1.06 14.82 7.19
C ASP A 123 -0.05 14.39 6.21
N CYS A 124 -0.58 13.17 6.38
CA CYS A 124 -1.70 12.64 5.62
C CYS A 124 -2.72 11.92 6.53
N THR A 125 -3.99 12.15 6.26
CA THR A 125 -5.12 11.37 6.79
C THR A 125 -5.70 10.52 5.68
N VAL A 126 -5.61 9.20 5.82
CA VAL A 126 -6.31 8.24 4.97
C VAL A 126 -7.68 7.97 5.57
N ILE A 127 -8.72 8.07 4.75
CA ILE A 127 -10.12 7.89 5.13
C ILE A 127 -10.62 6.60 4.49
N ILE A 128 -11.18 5.72 5.31
CA ILE A 128 -11.75 4.44 4.91
C ILE A 128 -13.17 4.38 5.44
N SER A 129 -14.13 4.13 4.56
CA SER A 129 -15.54 4.26 4.90
C SER A 129 -16.29 2.92 4.76
N PRO A 130 -16.06 1.93 5.64
CA PRO A 130 -16.79 0.67 5.62
C PRO A 130 -18.24 0.88 6.10
N ASN A 131 -19.23 0.43 5.33
CA ASN A 131 -20.62 0.32 5.80
C ASN A 131 -21.22 1.57 6.49
N SER A 132 -20.84 2.78 6.06
CA SER A 132 -21.24 4.09 6.62
C SER A 132 -20.51 4.54 7.90
N GLU A 133 -19.59 3.75 8.43
CA GLU A 133 -18.63 4.21 9.44
C GLU A 133 -17.44 4.85 8.73
N VAL A 134 -16.80 5.83 9.37
CA VAL A 134 -15.63 6.52 8.80
C VAL A 134 -14.44 6.39 9.74
N ILE A 135 -13.39 5.76 9.23
CA ILE A 135 -12.16 5.51 9.95
C ILE A 135 -11.03 6.33 9.32
N HIS A 136 -10.31 7.06 10.16
CA HIS A 136 -9.21 7.94 9.78
C HIS A 136 -7.89 7.35 10.26
N PHE A 137 -7.00 7.00 9.34
CA PHE A 137 -5.62 6.63 9.63
C PHE A 137 -4.71 7.85 9.44
N GLN A 138 -3.89 8.15 10.44
CA GLN A 138 -2.92 9.23 10.34
C GLN A 138 -1.54 8.66 10.03
N VAL A 139 -1.06 8.96 8.82
CA VAL A 139 0.12 8.34 8.19
C VAL A 139 1.07 9.40 7.61
N SER A 140 2.29 8.98 7.28
CA SER A 140 3.22 9.83 6.51
C SER A 140 2.98 9.68 5.00
N ALA A 141 2.59 10.78 4.36
CA ALA A 141 2.39 10.93 2.92
C ALA A 141 3.65 10.52 2.14
N HIS A 142 4.83 10.91 2.64
CA HIS A 142 6.10 10.55 2.02
C HIS A 142 6.26 9.03 1.95
N THR A 143 6.12 8.35 3.09
CA THR A 143 6.26 6.88 3.17
C THR A 143 5.22 6.19 2.28
N LEU A 144 3.97 6.67 2.33
CA LEU A 144 2.88 6.14 1.51
C LEU A 144 3.20 6.28 0.00
N SER A 145 3.73 7.43 -0.42
CA SER A 145 4.14 7.69 -1.82
C SER A 145 5.34 6.84 -2.27
N CYS A 146 6.25 6.49 -1.35
CA CYS A 146 7.37 5.61 -1.64
C CYS A 146 6.93 4.14 -1.75
N SER A 147 5.89 3.75 -1.01
CA SER A 147 5.39 2.37 -0.98
C SER A 147 4.55 1.99 -2.20
N SER A 148 3.89 2.94 -2.84
CA SER A 148 2.93 2.70 -3.92
C SER A 148 2.99 3.77 -5.00
N VAL A 149 3.10 3.34 -6.26
CA VAL A 149 3.06 4.23 -7.44
C VAL A 149 1.67 4.84 -7.61
N ILE A 150 0.61 4.07 -7.33
CA ILE A 150 -0.78 4.53 -7.39
C ILE A 150 -0.98 5.65 -6.36
N LEU A 151 -0.62 5.40 -5.09
CA LEU A 151 -0.82 6.39 -4.04
C LEU A 151 0.06 7.63 -4.24
N LYS A 152 1.28 7.47 -4.75
CA LYS A 152 2.12 8.60 -5.18
C LYS A 152 1.41 9.49 -6.20
N GLY A 153 0.77 8.87 -7.20
CA GLY A 153 0.00 9.60 -8.22
C GLY A 153 -1.21 10.33 -7.63
N LEU A 154 -1.92 9.71 -6.68
CA LEU A 154 -3.08 10.31 -6.01
C LEU A 154 -2.67 11.49 -5.11
N LEU A 155 -1.66 11.29 -4.26
CA LEU A 155 -1.14 12.32 -3.36
C LEU A 155 -0.65 13.55 -4.14
N ARG A 156 0.07 13.33 -5.25
CA ARG A 156 0.54 14.43 -6.11
C ARG A 156 -0.64 15.26 -6.65
N LYS A 157 -1.68 14.60 -7.15
CA LYS A 157 -2.89 15.29 -7.66
C LYS A 157 -3.54 16.14 -6.57
N ILE A 158 -3.69 15.61 -5.35
CA ILE A 158 -4.32 16.33 -4.23
C ILE A 158 -3.50 17.56 -3.84
N THR A 159 -2.17 17.44 -3.81
CA THR A 159 -1.28 18.57 -3.51
C THR A 159 -1.30 19.65 -4.59
N GLU A 160 -1.40 19.26 -5.86
CA GLU A 160 -1.49 20.19 -7.00
C GLU A 160 -2.82 20.96 -6.99
N THR A 161 -3.93 20.30 -6.66
CA THR A 161 -5.25 20.94 -6.58
C THR A 161 -5.41 21.88 -5.38
N SER A 162 -4.65 21.66 -4.32
CA SER A 162 -4.76 22.45 -3.07
C SER A 162 -3.98 23.76 -3.10
N GLY A 163 -3.08 23.94 -4.08
CA GLY A 163 -2.14 25.07 -4.14
C GLY A 163 -2.68 26.37 -4.75
N SER A 164 -3.93 26.43 -5.22
CA SER A 164 -4.40 27.58 -6.02
C SER A 164 -5.18 28.66 -5.27
N ASP A 165 -5.74 28.41 -4.07
CA ASP A 165 -6.87 29.26 -3.60
C ASP A 165 -6.82 29.85 -2.18
N ASP A 166 -5.83 29.59 -1.31
CA ASP A 166 -5.94 30.09 0.08
C ASP A 166 -4.63 30.56 0.72
N GLU A 167 -4.17 31.76 0.35
CA GLU A 167 -3.10 32.50 1.05
C GLU A 167 -3.47 32.96 2.48
N ARG A 168 -4.71 32.73 2.96
CA ARG A 168 -5.23 33.43 4.15
C ARG A 168 -5.19 32.66 5.47
N ARG A 169 -4.66 31.43 5.53
CA ARG A 169 -4.57 30.66 6.80
C ARG A 169 -3.16 30.16 7.07
N LYS A 170 -2.34 31.01 7.68
CA LYS A 170 -0.90 30.76 7.93
C LYS A 170 -0.57 29.75 9.04
N ASP A 171 -1.54 29.29 9.83
CA ASP A 171 -1.22 28.58 11.08
C ASP A 171 -1.55 27.07 11.10
N LYS A 172 -2.05 26.48 10.01
CA LYS A 172 -2.38 25.05 9.98
C LYS A 172 -1.68 24.35 8.83
N VAL A 173 -0.77 23.43 9.16
CA VAL A 173 -0.12 22.55 8.18
C VAL A 173 -1.24 21.85 7.37
N PRO A 174 -1.26 21.98 6.04
CA PRO A 174 -2.28 21.35 5.22
C PRO A 174 -2.08 19.82 5.27
N SER A 175 -2.92 19.15 6.05
CA SER A 175 -2.94 17.68 6.09
C SER A 175 -3.64 17.16 4.86
N VAL A 176 -2.94 16.35 4.06
CA VAL A 176 -3.48 15.73 2.84
C VAL A 176 -4.56 14.72 3.24
N ARG A 177 -5.73 14.74 2.57
CA ARG A 177 -6.79 13.76 2.79
C ARG A 177 -6.89 12.81 1.61
N LEU A 178 -6.84 11.51 1.87
CA LEU A 178 -6.85 10.47 0.84
C LEU A 178 -7.93 9.44 1.17
N GLU A 179 -8.90 9.23 0.27
CA GLU A 179 -9.96 8.24 0.44
C GLU A 179 -9.59 6.92 -0.25
N LEU A 180 -9.66 5.81 0.50
CA LEU A 180 -9.37 4.47 -0.01
C LEU A 180 -10.55 3.52 0.30
N GLU A 181 -10.63 2.42 -0.44
CA GLU A 181 -11.69 1.42 -0.32
C GLU A 181 -11.09 0.09 0.13
N GLY A 182 -11.69 -0.53 1.15
CA GLY A 182 -11.32 -1.85 1.65
C GLY A 182 -11.53 -1.99 3.16
N ASP A 183 -11.05 -3.09 3.72
CA ASP A 183 -11.18 -3.40 5.15
C ASP A 183 -10.19 -2.56 5.99
N PRO A 184 -10.67 -1.72 6.93
CA PRO A 184 -9.81 -0.92 7.80
C PRO A 184 -8.80 -1.71 8.62
N ILE A 185 -9.15 -2.92 9.06
CA ILE A 185 -8.27 -3.78 9.87
C ILE A 185 -7.05 -4.18 9.04
N LEU A 186 -7.26 -4.50 7.75
CA LEU A 186 -6.18 -4.86 6.85
C LEU A 186 -5.33 -3.65 6.46
N PHE A 187 -5.94 -2.48 6.31
CA PHE A 187 -5.18 -1.23 6.11
C PHE A 187 -4.32 -0.87 7.32
N ASP A 188 -4.81 -1.06 8.56
CA ASP A 188 -3.99 -0.88 9.76
C ASP A 188 -2.75 -1.78 9.71
N MET A 189 -2.93 -3.07 9.39
CA MET A 189 -1.82 -4.01 9.25
C MET A 189 -0.83 -3.55 8.16
N ILE A 190 -1.31 -3.19 6.98
CA ILE A 190 -0.48 -2.78 5.85
C ILE A 190 0.27 -1.47 6.17
N PHE A 191 -0.41 -0.47 6.73
CA PHE A 191 0.21 0.81 7.06
C PHE A 191 1.30 0.63 8.12
N ARG A 192 1.04 -0.13 9.17
CA ARG A 192 2.06 -0.40 10.18
C ARG A 192 3.26 -1.15 9.58
N VAL A 193 3.07 -2.07 8.64
CA VAL A 193 4.20 -2.70 7.92
C VAL A 193 4.99 -1.67 7.12
N ILE A 194 4.31 -0.86 6.30
CA ILE A 194 4.93 0.15 5.44
C ILE A 194 5.69 1.22 6.26
N HIS A 195 5.17 1.56 7.44
CA HIS A 195 5.80 2.51 8.36
C HIS A 195 6.87 1.87 9.27
N GLY A 196 7.15 0.57 9.14
CA GLY A 196 8.17 -0.12 9.95
C GLY A 196 7.73 -0.46 11.38
N ASN A 197 6.45 -0.28 11.70
CA ASN A 197 5.82 -0.60 12.99
C ASN A 197 5.31 -2.05 13.05
N ALA A 198 5.97 -2.97 12.34
CA ALA A 198 5.54 -4.36 12.22
C ALA A 198 5.64 -5.18 13.54
N ARG A 199 6.35 -4.67 14.55
CA ARG A 199 6.50 -5.36 15.85
C ARG A 199 5.19 -5.44 16.65
N GLU A 200 4.28 -4.51 16.41
CA GLU A 200 3.02 -4.39 17.14
C GLU A 200 1.90 -5.22 16.52
N ILE A 201 2.13 -5.79 15.33
CA ILE A 201 1.10 -6.48 14.56
C ILE A 201 1.28 -7.98 14.67
N PRO A 202 0.20 -8.76 14.85
CA PRO A 202 0.25 -10.21 14.77
C PRO A 202 0.36 -10.71 13.31
N LEU A 203 1.34 -10.23 12.53
CA LEU A 203 1.53 -10.61 11.11
C LEU A 203 1.76 -12.11 10.91
N LYS A 204 2.24 -12.79 11.96
CA LYS A 204 2.41 -14.24 11.99
C LYS A 204 1.07 -15.00 12.06
N ASN A 205 0.05 -14.36 12.63
CA ASN A 205 -1.27 -14.94 12.89
C ASN A 205 -2.33 -14.48 11.87
N VAL A 206 -1.93 -13.81 10.79
CA VAL A 206 -2.81 -13.50 9.65
C VAL A 206 -3.44 -14.80 9.18
N THR A 207 -4.78 -14.85 9.14
CA THR A 207 -5.57 -16.00 8.64
C THR A 207 -5.48 -16.10 7.12
N PHE A 208 -5.93 -17.21 6.55
CA PHE A 208 -5.94 -17.37 5.09
C PHE A 208 -6.83 -16.30 4.42
N GLU A 209 -8.02 -16.05 4.95
CA GLU A 209 -8.93 -15.01 4.46
C GLU A 209 -8.33 -13.59 4.58
N GLN A 210 -7.64 -13.28 5.68
CA GLN A 210 -6.97 -11.99 5.79
C GLN A 210 -5.82 -11.87 4.79
N PHE A 211 -5.05 -12.95 4.58
CA PHE A 211 -4.01 -12.99 3.58
C PHE A 211 -4.57 -12.74 2.17
N THR A 212 -5.69 -13.36 1.82
CA THR A 212 -6.30 -13.21 0.50
C THR A 212 -6.79 -11.79 0.25
N GLN A 213 -7.42 -11.19 1.26
CA GLN A 213 -7.84 -9.79 1.18
C GLN A 213 -6.65 -8.81 1.17
N ILE A 214 -5.57 -9.09 1.91
CA ILE A 214 -4.32 -8.32 1.82
C ILE A 214 -3.75 -8.42 0.40
N ALA A 215 -3.72 -9.62 -0.20
CA ALA A 215 -3.27 -9.82 -1.57
C ALA A 215 -4.08 -8.96 -2.56
N PHE A 216 -5.41 -8.91 -2.39
CA PHE A 216 -6.28 -8.04 -3.18
C PHE A 216 -5.93 -6.55 -3.03
N LEU A 217 -5.73 -6.07 -1.80
CA LEU A 217 -5.30 -4.69 -1.54
C LEU A 217 -3.91 -4.40 -2.12
N CYS A 218 -2.98 -5.36 -2.05
CA CYS A 218 -1.65 -5.25 -2.67
C CYS A 218 -1.76 -5.04 -4.18
N GLN A 219 -2.62 -5.81 -4.83
CA GLN A 219 -2.87 -5.69 -6.25
C GLN A 219 -3.51 -4.35 -6.60
N ARG A 220 -4.52 -3.93 -5.82
CA ARG A 220 -5.27 -2.69 -6.05
C ARG A 220 -4.43 -1.43 -5.89
N TYR A 221 -3.51 -1.43 -4.93
CA TYR A 221 -2.68 -0.26 -4.59
C TYR A 221 -1.21 -0.43 -4.94
N GLU A 222 -0.82 -1.49 -5.66
CA GLU A 222 0.57 -1.79 -6.04
C GLU A 222 1.58 -1.85 -4.87
N TRP A 223 1.19 -2.44 -3.73
CA TRP A 223 2.04 -2.56 -2.54
C TRP A 223 2.95 -3.79 -2.49
N HIS A 224 2.97 -4.60 -3.55
CA HIS A 224 3.73 -5.84 -3.59
C HIS A 224 5.22 -5.70 -3.18
N ALA A 225 5.88 -4.60 -3.59
CA ALA A 225 7.27 -4.36 -3.24
C ALA A 225 7.46 -4.04 -1.74
N ALA A 226 6.52 -3.30 -1.16
CA ALA A 226 6.57 -2.94 0.26
C ALA A 226 6.27 -4.15 1.18
N LEU A 227 5.44 -5.08 0.71
CA LEU A 227 5.02 -6.26 1.46
C LEU A 227 5.83 -7.52 1.14
N GLN A 228 6.79 -7.45 0.21
CA GLN A 228 7.61 -8.59 -0.22
C GLN A 228 8.17 -9.45 0.93
N PRO A 229 8.74 -8.89 2.02
CA PRO A 229 9.30 -9.71 3.09
C PRO A 229 8.26 -10.60 3.78
N TRP A 230 7.01 -10.13 3.85
CA TRP A 230 5.91 -10.83 4.51
C TRP A 230 5.21 -11.80 3.57
N THR A 231 5.14 -11.45 2.29
CA THR A 231 4.61 -12.32 1.25
C THR A 231 5.28 -13.68 1.26
N GLN A 232 6.61 -13.74 1.28
CA GLN A 232 7.32 -15.03 1.30
C GLN A 232 6.94 -15.87 2.52
N TYR A 233 6.86 -15.24 3.69
CA TYR A 233 6.47 -15.92 4.92
C TYR A 233 5.04 -16.49 4.84
N TRP A 234 4.09 -15.73 4.30
CA TRP A 234 2.71 -16.21 4.12
C TRP A 234 2.60 -17.30 3.05
N LEU A 235 3.40 -17.19 1.98
CA LEU A 235 3.50 -18.23 0.94
C LEU A 235 3.90 -19.57 1.55
N GLU A 236 5.02 -19.60 2.28
CA GLU A 236 5.53 -20.82 2.94
C GLU A 236 4.53 -21.38 3.98
N LYS A 237 3.82 -20.50 4.70
CA LYS A 237 2.83 -20.89 5.72
C LYS A 237 1.65 -21.67 5.13
N TYR A 238 1.13 -21.21 3.99
CA TYR A 238 -0.12 -21.71 3.41
C TYR A 238 0.06 -22.64 2.21
N GLU A 239 1.28 -22.75 1.67
CA GLU A 239 1.61 -23.65 0.55
C GLU A 239 1.16 -25.10 0.82
N LYS A 240 1.35 -25.58 2.04
CA LYS A 240 0.95 -26.94 2.45
C LYS A 240 -0.57 -27.18 2.44
N HIS A 241 -1.37 -26.12 2.48
CA HIS A 241 -2.84 -26.18 2.47
C HIS A 241 -3.43 -25.96 1.07
N ALA A 242 -2.61 -25.77 0.04
CA ALA A 242 -3.05 -25.39 -1.31
C ALA A 242 -4.05 -26.36 -1.98
N LEU A 243 -4.12 -27.62 -1.52
CA LEU A 243 -5.02 -28.66 -2.05
C LEU A 243 -6.20 -28.97 -1.12
N GLU A 244 -6.27 -28.29 0.03
CA GLU A 244 -7.35 -28.51 1.01
C GLU A 244 -8.60 -27.71 0.60
N PRO A 245 -9.82 -28.26 0.80
CA PRO A 245 -11.05 -27.50 0.57
C PRO A 245 -11.08 -26.21 1.42
N GLY A 246 -11.52 -25.10 0.82
CA GLY A 246 -11.49 -23.76 1.41
C GLY A 246 -10.24 -22.94 1.07
N PHE A 247 -9.24 -23.55 0.41
CA PHE A 247 -8.02 -22.89 -0.04
C PHE A 247 -7.95 -22.75 -1.57
N GLU A 248 -9.07 -22.89 -2.27
CA GLU A 248 -9.12 -22.94 -3.74
C GLU A 248 -8.59 -21.64 -4.39
N ASN A 249 -8.75 -20.51 -3.71
CA ASN A 249 -8.28 -19.20 -4.17
C ASN A 249 -6.78 -19.01 -4.02
N TRP A 250 -6.08 -19.92 -3.34
CA TRP A 250 -4.65 -19.85 -3.12
C TRP A 250 -3.88 -19.66 -4.42
N LEU A 251 -4.13 -20.51 -5.42
CA LEU A 251 -3.39 -20.47 -6.69
C LEU A 251 -3.68 -19.18 -7.46
N CYS A 252 -4.92 -18.70 -7.48
CA CYS A 252 -5.29 -17.49 -8.22
C CYS A 252 -4.56 -16.26 -7.68
N GLU A 253 -4.47 -16.13 -6.36
CA GLU A 253 -3.89 -14.96 -5.72
C GLU A 253 -2.37 -15.05 -5.62
N THR A 254 -1.86 -16.26 -5.34
CA THR A 254 -0.41 -16.48 -5.36
C THR A 254 0.17 -16.31 -6.75
N LEU A 255 -0.53 -16.70 -7.82
CA LEU A 255 -0.05 -16.43 -9.19
C LEU A 255 0.07 -14.93 -9.48
N ALA A 256 -0.88 -14.11 -9.03
CA ALA A 256 -0.79 -12.65 -9.19
C ALA A 256 0.45 -12.07 -8.47
N ILE A 257 0.70 -12.55 -7.25
CA ILE A 257 1.87 -12.14 -6.47
C ILE A 257 3.17 -12.68 -7.06
N ILE A 258 3.21 -13.95 -7.47
CA ILE A 258 4.37 -14.63 -8.04
C ILE A 258 4.74 -14.02 -9.39
N ASP A 259 3.78 -13.68 -10.23
CA ASP A 259 4.02 -12.97 -11.50
C ASP A 259 4.69 -11.62 -11.25
N PHE A 260 4.26 -10.92 -10.21
CA PHE A 260 4.90 -9.67 -9.80
C PHE A 260 6.33 -9.90 -9.28
N LEU A 261 6.54 -10.86 -8.38
CA LEU A 261 7.85 -11.20 -7.83
C LEU A 261 8.82 -11.64 -8.94
N SER A 262 8.34 -12.45 -9.88
CA SER A 262 9.10 -12.87 -11.07
C SER A 262 9.47 -11.68 -11.94
N SER A 263 8.59 -10.68 -12.09
CA SER A 263 8.89 -9.45 -12.82
C SER A 263 9.96 -8.60 -12.14
N ILE A 264 9.99 -8.56 -10.81
CA ILE A 264 11.07 -7.90 -10.05
C ILE A 264 12.39 -8.63 -10.23
N GLU A 265 12.40 -9.95 -10.08
CA GLU A 265 13.62 -10.74 -10.16
C GLU A 265 14.26 -10.69 -11.55
N ILE A 266 13.44 -10.72 -12.62
CA ILE A 266 13.93 -10.54 -13.99
C ILE A 266 14.56 -9.15 -14.20
N LYS A 267 14.00 -8.09 -13.58
CA LYS A 267 14.60 -6.75 -13.65
C LYS A 267 15.91 -6.68 -12.88
N ARG A 268 16.01 -7.37 -11.73
CA ARG A 268 17.23 -7.48 -10.94
C ARG A 268 18.34 -8.21 -11.71
N GLN A 269 18.03 -9.34 -12.34
CA GLN A 269 18.99 -10.15 -13.08
C GLN A 269 19.47 -9.49 -14.37
N LYS A 270 18.65 -8.63 -15.00
CA LYS A 270 19.07 -7.85 -16.17
C LYS A 270 20.08 -6.74 -15.87
N GLY A 271 20.56 -6.64 -14.63
CA GLY A 271 21.68 -5.77 -14.27
C GLY A 271 21.40 -4.30 -14.57
N GLN A 272 20.14 -3.88 -14.55
CA GLN A 272 19.80 -2.47 -14.62
C GLN A 272 20.08 -1.90 -13.22
N PRO A 273 21.21 -1.18 -13.02
CA PRO A 273 21.46 -0.57 -11.72
C PRO A 273 20.27 0.35 -11.41
N PRO A 274 19.82 0.42 -10.14
CA PRO A 274 18.87 1.45 -9.75
C PRO A 274 19.48 2.77 -10.21
N CYS A 275 18.76 3.50 -11.06
CA CYS A 275 19.18 4.82 -11.51
C CYS A 275 19.23 5.75 -10.31
N LEU A 276 20.33 5.70 -9.55
CA LEU A 276 20.72 6.77 -8.67
C LEU A 276 20.98 7.97 -9.57
N PRO A 277 20.38 9.15 -9.29
CA PRO A 277 20.69 10.35 -10.04
C PRO A 277 22.21 10.52 -10.00
N SER A 278 22.83 10.54 -11.19
CA SER A 278 24.28 10.62 -11.27
C SER A 278 24.75 11.90 -10.58
N GLN A 279 25.68 11.75 -9.65
CA GLN A 279 26.25 12.84 -8.86
C GLN A 279 27.02 13.87 -9.72
N GLY A 280 27.08 13.67 -11.04
CA GLY A 280 27.72 14.57 -12.01
C GLY A 280 26.87 15.78 -12.43
N ASP A 281 25.58 15.84 -12.11
CA ASP A 281 24.73 17.00 -12.46
C ASP A 281 24.76 18.15 -11.41
N LEU A 282 25.56 18.02 -10.35
CA LEU A 282 25.69 19.05 -9.30
C LEU A 282 26.96 19.91 -9.38
N MET A 283 27.84 19.70 -10.36
CA MET A 283 29.12 20.44 -10.49
C MET A 283 29.22 21.26 -11.79
N ALA A 284 28.09 21.56 -12.43
CA ALA A 284 28.04 22.43 -13.60
C ALA A 284 27.05 23.58 -13.40
N ARG A 285 27.31 24.44 -12.40
CA ARG A 285 26.83 25.83 -12.32
C ARG A 285 27.90 26.72 -11.73
#